data_AF-A0A2B7X8I4-F1
#
_entry.id   AF-A0A2B7X8I4-F1
#
_cell.length_a   1.000
_cell.length_b   1.000
_cell.length_c   1.000
_cell.angle_alpha   90.00
_cell.angle_beta   90.00
_cell.angle_gamma   90.00
#
_symmetry.space_group_name_H-M   'P 1'
#
loop_
_entity.id
_entity.type
_entity.pdbx_description
1 polymer ?
#
loop_
_entity_poly.entity_id
_entity_poly.type
_entity_poly.pdbx_seq_one_letter_code
_entity_poly.pdbx_strand_id
1 'polypeptide(L)'
;MLLLYKIAVILSLAFAQLVPFVGAYTIDSSCDQNIRGHIVKAVSSAMSMAATALKELDKKNEHIEELRDMLFAKSDIEQVKKVLKGILEWKVLEEQAAENKKKPGIYCHMKRLRELEYTVEGRKAFYDEVNKLHVFYSETHERCRDGRVVAFNHKVYSGNRFALNYVQLCPWFLASMGHSQYKTLSSLRKNSPVYDDWKPFRSPRPNELTADFLASRLDMVILHEFSHALVENPTKDWAYEWNLCVANGAKGCNNADSISYFTMGVELILKFERKLTKEGKVVPLSGESRRRPGSPSQGPSGKKPGPGESSGGKPGKKPGIKWAPDVKPPRPGGSSSGGRPGYSGYIPPPPRRPGLSRNPALMPPPPRPHQ
;
A
#
# COMPACT_ATOMS: atom_id res chain seq x y z
N MET A 1 11.08 -38.98 43.61
CA MET A 1 10.78 -37.54 43.44
C MET A 1 11.85 -36.78 42.64
N LEU A 2 13.14 -36.85 43.00
CA LEU A 2 14.20 -36.10 42.30
C LEU A 2 14.34 -36.38 40.78
N LEU A 3 14.10 -37.61 40.35
CA LEU A 3 14.22 -37.99 38.93
C LEU A 3 13.13 -37.36 38.05
N LEU A 4 11.89 -37.29 38.56
CA LEU A 4 10.75 -36.68 37.86
C LEU A 4 10.93 -35.16 37.72
N TYR A 5 11.50 -34.51 38.74
CA TYR A 5 11.83 -33.08 38.68
C TYR A 5 12.90 -32.77 37.63
N LYS A 6 13.96 -33.58 37.55
CA LYS A 6 15.00 -33.43 36.53
C LYS A 6 14.48 -33.63 35.10
N ILE A 7 13.61 -34.63 34.90
CA ILE A 7 12.96 -34.89 33.61
C ILE A 7 12.06 -33.71 33.22
N ALA A 8 11.24 -33.20 34.16
CA ALA A 8 10.39 -32.04 33.91
C ALA A 8 11.19 -30.78 33.55
N VAL A 9 12.30 -30.51 34.25
CA VAL A 9 13.18 -29.36 33.93
C VAL A 9 13.83 -29.50 32.57
N ILE A 10 14.34 -30.68 32.20
CA ILE A 10 14.97 -30.91 30.89
C ILE A 10 13.95 -30.80 29.75
N LEU A 11 12.74 -31.36 29.93
CA LEU A 11 11.64 -31.19 28.97
C LEU A 11 11.24 -29.71 28.84
N SER A 12 11.16 -28.97 29.95
CA SER A 12 10.83 -27.54 29.93
C SER A 12 11.86 -26.70 29.18
N LEU A 13 13.15 -27.01 29.34
CA LEU A 13 14.25 -26.38 28.60
C LEU A 13 14.25 -26.76 27.11
N ALA A 14 13.95 -28.02 26.77
CA ALA A 14 13.81 -28.46 25.39
C ALA A 14 12.60 -27.81 24.69
N PHE A 15 11.46 -27.65 25.39
CA PHE A 15 10.30 -26.93 24.88
C PHE A 15 10.56 -25.44 24.72
N ALA A 16 11.38 -24.82 25.58
CA ALA A 16 11.79 -23.42 25.44
C ALA A 16 12.71 -23.19 24.21
N GLN A 17 13.51 -24.19 23.82
CA GLN A 17 14.35 -24.15 22.60
C GLN A 17 13.58 -24.46 21.31
N LEU A 18 12.39 -25.06 21.42
CA LEU A 18 11.51 -25.38 20.29
C LEU A 18 10.50 -24.28 19.97
N VAL A 19 10.49 -23.16 20.71
CA VAL A 19 9.72 -21.99 20.28
C VAL A 19 10.42 -21.43 19.05
N PRO A 20 9.82 -21.50 17.84
CA PRO A 20 10.42 -20.90 16.67
C PRO A 20 10.70 -19.44 17.00
N PHE A 21 11.88 -18.94 16.62
CA PHE A 21 12.25 -17.54 16.79
C PHE A 21 11.19 -16.68 16.07
N VAL A 22 10.19 -16.23 16.80
CA VAL A 22 9.19 -15.32 16.25
C VAL A 22 9.83 -13.94 16.27
N GLY A 23 10.04 -13.39 15.09
CA GLY A 23 10.49 -12.01 14.93
C GLY A 23 9.56 -11.06 15.68
N ALA A 24 10.16 -10.06 16.31
CA ALA A 24 9.41 -9.02 17.01
C ALA A 24 9.69 -7.66 16.36
N TYR A 25 8.65 -6.85 16.26
CA TYR A 25 8.74 -5.46 15.83
C TYR A 25 8.42 -4.53 17.00
N THR A 26 8.83 -3.28 16.87
CA THR A 26 8.58 -2.23 17.87
C THR A 26 7.74 -1.12 17.27
N ILE A 27 6.95 -0.44 18.11
CA ILE A 27 6.37 0.85 17.76
C ILE A 27 7.04 1.87 18.66
N ASP A 28 7.64 2.88 18.06
CA ASP A 28 8.45 3.83 18.79
C ASP A 28 7.64 4.68 19.77
N SER A 29 8.32 5.19 20.81
CA SER A 29 7.74 6.12 21.77
C SER A 29 7.35 7.46 21.14
N SER A 30 7.89 7.80 19.96
CA SER A 30 7.46 8.96 19.18
C SER A 30 6.03 8.88 18.63
N CYS A 31 5.42 7.70 18.66
CA CYS A 31 4.01 7.53 18.32
C CYS A 31 3.14 7.91 19.52
N ASP A 32 2.43 9.04 19.41
CA ASP A 32 1.46 9.51 20.40
C ASP A 32 0.51 8.37 20.83
N GLN A 33 0.15 8.33 22.11
CA GLN A 33 -0.72 7.28 22.67
C GLN A 33 -2.05 7.15 21.91
N ASN A 34 -2.59 8.27 21.40
CA ASN A 34 -3.83 8.31 20.65
C ASN A 34 -3.72 7.61 19.28
N ILE A 35 -2.57 7.70 18.60
CA ILE A 35 -2.36 7.04 17.30
C ILE A 35 -1.77 5.64 17.45
N ARG A 36 -1.02 5.38 18.52
CA ARG A 36 -0.37 4.09 18.79
C ARG A 36 -1.36 2.93 18.75
N GLY A 37 -2.51 3.06 19.43
CA GLY A 37 -3.55 2.02 19.42
C GLY A 37 -4.09 1.73 18.02
N HIS A 38 -4.18 2.74 17.15
CA HIS A 38 -4.57 2.56 15.75
C HIS A 38 -3.50 1.86 14.92
N ILE A 39 -2.22 2.20 15.13
CA ILE A 39 -1.09 1.53 14.46
C ILE A 39 -1.03 0.06 14.85
N VAL A 40 -1.16 -0.28 16.14
CA VAL A 40 -1.20 -1.68 16.60
C VAL A 40 -2.32 -2.47 15.91
N LYS A 41 -3.52 -1.90 15.85
CA LYS A 41 -4.66 -2.52 15.15
C LYS A 41 -4.39 -2.66 13.65
N ALA A 42 -3.77 -1.66 13.02
CA ALA A 42 -3.44 -1.70 11.61
C ALA A 42 -2.35 -2.73 11.28
N VAL A 43 -1.31 -2.87 12.12
CA VAL A 43 -0.31 -3.94 11.97
C VAL A 43 -0.97 -5.31 12.10
N SER A 44 -1.80 -5.52 13.13
CA SER A 44 -2.53 -6.78 13.32
C SER A 44 -3.41 -7.11 12.10
N SER A 45 -4.12 -6.10 11.58
CA SER A 45 -4.91 -6.20 10.35
C SER A 45 -4.03 -6.61 9.16
N ALA A 46 -2.93 -5.89 8.91
CA ALA A 46 -1.98 -6.16 7.83
C ALA A 46 -1.43 -7.59 7.89
N MET A 47 -0.99 -8.04 9.07
CA MET A 47 -0.49 -9.41 9.28
C MET A 47 -1.58 -10.46 9.04
N SER A 48 -2.80 -10.23 9.55
CA SER A 48 -3.91 -11.15 9.32
C SER A 48 -4.24 -11.27 7.84
N MET A 49 -4.27 -10.16 7.11
CA MET A 49 -4.54 -10.19 5.67
C MET A 49 -3.40 -10.85 4.90
N ALA A 50 -2.14 -10.60 5.26
CA ALA A 50 -0.99 -11.26 4.65
C ALA A 50 -1.05 -12.79 4.84
N ALA A 51 -1.44 -13.26 6.02
CA ALA A 51 -1.65 -14.68 6.29
C ALA A 51 -2.78 -15.28 5.45
N THR A 52 -3.91 -14.58 5.32
CA THR A 52 -5.02 -14.99 4.44
C THR A 52 -4.54 -15.06 2.99
N ALA A 53 -3.90 -14.00 2.49
CA ALA A 53 -3.39 -13.92 1.12
C ALA A 53 -2.43 -15.07 0.80
N LEU A 54 -1.50 -15.38 1.72
CA LEU A 54 -0.58 -16.51 1.56
C LEU A 54 -1.32 -17.84 1.46
N LYS A 55 -2.34 -18.05 2.29
CA LYS A 55 -3.16 -19.29 2.29
C LYS A 55 -3.97 -19.45 1.00
N GLU A 56 -4.42 -18.35 0.42
CA GLU A 56 -5.29 -18.36 -0.76
C GLU A 56 -4.53 -18.33 -2.09
N LEU A 57 -3.24 -17.98 -2.09
CA LEU A 57 -2.44 -17.80 -3.30
C LEU A 57 -2.43 -19.01 -4.25
N ASP A 58 -2.47 -20.23 -3.68
CA ASP A 58 -2.47 -21.51 -4.42
C ASP A 58 -3.86 -22.16 -4.53
N LYS A 59 -4.90 -21.55 -3.94
CA LYS A 59 -6.23 -22.14 -3.93
C LYS A 59 -6.98 -21.85 -5.23
N LYS A 60 -7.82 -22.81 -5.61
CA LYS A 60 -8.73 -22.69 -6.76
C LYS A 60 -9.94 -21.83 -6.39
N ASN A 61 -9.74 -20.52 -6.42
CA ASN A 61 -10.82 -19.53 -6.35
C ASN A 61 -10.68 -18.62 -7.57
N GLU A 62 -11.67 -18.66 -8.47
CA GLU A 62 -11.60 -17.97 -9.78
C GLU A 62 -11.32 -16.47 -9.66
N HIS A 63 -11.86 -15.79 -8.65
CA HIS A 63 -11.67 -14.35 -8.46
C HIS A 63 -10.29 -14.01 -7.89
N ILE A 64 -9.75 -14.89 -7.03
CA ILE A 64 -8.40 -14.73 -6.49
C ILE A 64 -7.36 -15.05 -7.55
N GLU A 65 -7.61 -16.06 -8.40
CA GLU A 65 -6.78 -16.38 -9.55
C GLU A 65 -6.77 -15.22 -10.56
N GLU A 66 -7.93 -14.65 -10.88
CA GLU A 66 -8.03 -13.45 -11.73
C GLU A 66 -7.22 -12.29 -11.13
N LEU A 67 -7.38 -12.01 -9.84
CA LEU A 67 -6.64 -10.96 -9.13
C LEU A 67 -5.13 -11.20 -9.16
N ARG A 68 -4.69 -12.42 -8.87
CA ARG A 68 -3.29 -12.83 -8.89
C ARG A 68 -2.69 -12.61 -10.28
N ASP A 69 -3.39 -13.07 -11.32
CA ASP A 69 -2.92 -13.02 -12.69
C ASP A 69 -2.93 -11.57 -13.25
N MET A 70 -3.70 -10.65 -12.65
CA MET A 70 -3.60 -9.21 -12.93
C MET A 70 -2.35 -8.55 -12.35
N LEU A 71 -1.87 -9.02 -11.19
CA LEU A 71 -0.83 -8.34 -10.42
C LEU A 71 0.55 -9.00 -10.53
N PHE A 72 0.61 -10.28 -10.87
CA PHE A 72 1.85 -11.06 -10.85
C PHE A 72 1.98 -11.97 -12.07
N ALA A 73 3.21 -12.11 -12.56
CA ALA A 73 3.57 -13.17 -13.49
C ALA A 73 3.53 -14.53 -12.78
N LYS A 74 3.12 -15.58 -13.49
CA LYS A 74 3.06 -16.96 -12.95
C LYS A 74 4.40 -17.46 -12.42
N SER A 75 5.52 -17.04 -13.04
CA SER A 75 6.88 -17.38 -12.62
C SER A 75 7.26 -16.85 -11.24
N ASP A 76 6.51 -15.88 -10.71
CA ASP A 76 6.93 -15.07 -9.56
C ASP A 76 6.09 -15.33 -8.31
N ILE A 77 5.13 -16.25 -8.41
CA ILE A 77 4.27 -16.64 -7.29
C ILE A 77 5.09 -17.15 -6.11
N GLU A 78 6.17 -17.89 -6.34
CA GLU A 78 7.06 -18.33 -5.25
C GLU A 78 7.78 -17.15 -4.56
N GLN A 79 8.13 -16.11 -5.30
CA GLN A 79 8.71 -14.89 -4.70
C GLN A 79 7.64 -14.15 -3.87
N VAL A 80 6.40 -14.07 -4.35
CA VAL A 80 5.28 -13.49 -3.59
C VAL A 80 5.06 -14.26 -2.27
N LYS A 81 5.12 -15.60 -2.30
CA LYS A 81 5.06 -16.42 -1.07
C LYS A 81 6.18 -16.08 -0.10
N LYS A 82 7.42 -15.94 -0.58
CA LYS A 82 8.57 -15.57 0.25
C LYS A 82 8.37 -14.21 0.90
N VAL A 83 7.88 -13.21 0.17
CA VAL A 83 7.58 -11.88 0.71
C VAL A 83 6.52 -11.96 1.81
N LEU A 84 5.39 -12.63 1.55
CA LEU A 84 4.31 -12.78 2.54
C LEU A 84 4.77 -13.57 3.78
N LYS A 85 5.54 -14.64 3.61
CA LYS A 85 6.14 -15.39 4.72
C LYS A 85 7.07 -14.52 5.55
N GLY A 86 7.97 -13.78 4.90
CA GLY A 86 8.91 -12.88 5.58
C GLY A 86 8.19 -11.82 6.41
N ILE A 87 7.09 -11.23 5.90
CA ILE A 87 6.26 -10.30 6.69
C ILE A 87 5.71 -11.00 7.96
N LEU A 88 5.21 -12.23 7.83
CA LEU A 88 4.59 -12.99 8.91
C LEU A 88 5.57 -13.50 9.98
N GLU A 89 6.87 -13.51 9.69
CA GLU A 89 7.90 -13.84 10.68
C GLU A 89 7.93 -12.81 11.82
N TRP A 90 7.48 -11.58 11.59
CA TRP A 90 7.57 -10.45 12.54
C TRP A 90 6.25 -10.11 13.23
N LYS A 91 5.48 -11.11 13.67
CA LYS A 91 4.11 -10.91 14.20
C LYS A 91 4.02 -10.44 15.66
N VAL A 92 5.13 -10.42 16.41
CA VAL A 92 5.12 -10.07 17.85
C VAL A 92 5.41 -8.59 18.04
N LEU A 93 4.46 -7.86 18.65
CA LEU A 93 4.73 -6.51 19.14
C LEU A 93 5.54 -6.62 20.43
N GLU A 94 6.68 -5.95 20.48
CA GLU A 94 7.42 -5.75 21.71
C GLU A 94 7.27 -4.29 22.16
N GLU A 95 6.89 -4.10 23.42
CA GLU A 95 6.61 -2.75 23.95
C GLU A 95 7.88 -1.90 24.10
N GLN A 96 9.03 -2.53 24.34
CA GLN A 96 10.34 -1.88 24.41
C GLN A 96 11.38 -2.73 23.70
N ALA A 97 12.18 -2.12 22.82
CA ALA A 97 13.36 -2.79 22.30
C ALA A 97 14.28 -3.11 23.49
N ALA A 98 14.55 -4.38 23.75
CA ALA A 98 15.65 -4.73 24.64
C ALA A 98 16.91 -4.02 24.12
N GLU A 99 17.64 -3.29 24.99
CA GLU A 99 18.73 -2.37 24.62
C GLU A 99 19.77 -2.98 23.67
N ASN A 100 19.90 -4.31 23.67
CA ASN A 100 20.88 -5.07 22.88
C ASN A 100 20.32 -5.76 21.63
N LYS A 101 19.01 -5.67 21.34
CA LYS A 101 18.40 -6.28 20.14
C LYS A 101 17.83 -5.21 19.21
N LYS A 102 18.58 -4.94 18.14
CA LYS A 102 18.15 -4.12 17.00
C LYS A 102 17.00 -4.82 16.27
N LYS A 103 15.78 -4.31 16.43
CA LYS A 103 14.56 -4.85 15.82
C LYS A 103 13.96 -3.83 14.86
N PRO A 104 13.29 -4.27 13.79
CA PRO A 104 12.54 -3.37 12.95
C PRO A 104 11.45 -2.68 13.77
N GLY A 105 11.10 -1.47 13.36
CA GLY A 105 10.14 -0.67 14.10
C GLY A 105 9.44 0.38 13.26
N ILE A 106 8.31 0.85 13.77
CA ILE A 106 7.48 1.89 13.16
C ILE A 106 7.69 3.21 13.90
N TYR A 107 8.06 4.25 13.15
CA TYR A 107 8.31 5.60 13.65
C TYR A 107 7.19 6.54 13.19
N CYS A 108 6.80 7.47 14.06
CA CYS A 108 5.72 8.42 13.79
C CYS A 108 6.19 9.87 13.74
N HIS A 109 7.35 10.18 14.34
CA HIS A 109 7.86 11.54 14.40
C HIS A 109 9.26 11.64 13.81
N MET A 110 9.48 12.64 12.95
CA MET A 110 10.74 12.80 12.23
C MET A 110 11.87 13.40 13.10
N LYS A 111 11.53 14.15 14.15
CA LYS A 111 12.48 14.76 15.12
C LYS A 111 13.47 13.80 15.79
N ARG A 112 13.22 12.48 15.80
CA ARG A 112 14.18 11.48 16.30
C ARG A 112 15.51 11.51 15.54
N LEU A 113 15.44 11.89 14.26
CA LEU A 113 16.59 11.99 13.39
C LEU A 113 17.14 13.41 13.47
N ARG A 114 18.29 13.55 14.15
CA ARG A 114 19.03 14.82 14.19
C ARG A 114 19.88 14.94 12.94
N GLU A 115 19.69 16.00 12.16
CA GLU A 115 20.54 16.28 11.01
C GLU A 115 21.99 16.56 11.46
N LEU A 116 22.96 15.93 10.79
CA LEU A 116 24.37 16.16 11.06
C LEU A 116 24.90 17.26 10.14
N GLU A 117 25.65 18.19 10.71
CA GLU A 117 26.31 19.27 9.94
C GLU A 117 27.51 18.76 9.12
N TYR A 118 27.96 17.53 9.39
CA TYR A 118 29.06 16.87 8.69
C TYR A 118 28.58 15.64 7.92
N THR A 119 29.37 15.22 6.92
CA THR A 119 29.09 14.01 6.16
C THR A 119 29.65 12.78 6.86
N VAL A 120 28.88 11.68 6.85
CA VAL A 120 29.35 10.35 7.22
C VAL A 120 29.62 9.60 5.93
N GLU A 121 30.84 9.10 5.75
CA GLU A 121 31.25 8.37 4.54
C GLU A 121 30.97 9.15 3.24
N GLY A 122 31.21 10.47 3.26
CA GLY A 122 31.00 11.36 2.11
C GLY A 122 29.52 11.64 1.79
N ARG A 123 28.59 11.23 2.64
CA ARG A 123 27.14 11.41 2.44
C ARG A 123 26.53 12.21 3.58
N LYS A 124 25.51 13.03 3.27
CA LYS A 124 24.65 13.61 4.30
C LYS A 124 23.98 12.49 5.09
N ALA A 125 23.92 12.65 6.40
CA ALA A 125 23.35 11.67 7.30
C ALA A 125 22.60 12.35 8.44
N PHE A 126 21.65 11.61 9.00
CA PHE A 126 21.04 11.89 10.28
C PHE A 126 21.63 10.98 11.35
N TYR A 127 21.50 11.39 12.60
CA TYR A 127 21.78 10.58 13.77
C TYR A 127 20.48 10.20 14.46
N ASP A 128 20.24 8.90 14.61
CA ASP A 128 19.15 8.34 15.40
C ASP A 128 19.56 8.38 16.88
N GLU A 129 19.00 9.32 17.63
CA GLU A 129 19.40 9.59 19.01
C GLU A 129 19.08 8.45 19.97
N VAL A 130 18.14 7.58 19.63
CA VAL A 130 17.70 6.48 20.50
C VAL A 130 18.51 5.23 20.22
N ASN A 131 18.68 4.84 18.95
CA ASN A 131 19.48 3.66 18.61
C ASN A 131 20.99 3.94 18.56
N LYS A 132 21.38 5.21 18.60
CA LYS A 132 22.78 5.66 18.46
C LYS A 132 23.39 5.25 17.12
N LEU A 133 22.63 5.37 16.03
CA LEU A 133 23.04 4.93 14.67
C LEU A 133 22.98 6.05 13.64
N HIS A 134 23.80 5.92 12.59
CA HIS A 134 23.72 6.81 11.43
C HIS A 134 22.65 6.32 10.45
N VAL A 135 21.86 7.26 9.97
CA VAL A 135 20.84 7.04 8.93
C VAL A 135 21.19 7.93 7.76
N PHE A 136 21.54 7.34 6.62
CA PHE A 136 21.87 8.16 5.45
C PHE A 136 20.66 8.96 4.97
N TYR A 137 20.94 10.19 4.55
CA TYR A 137 19.92 11.07 3.98
C TYR A 137 19.25 10.42 2.77
N SER A 138 17.93 10.59 2.69
CA SER A 138 17.10 10.17 1.57
C SER A 138 16.18 11.32 1.19
N GLU A 139 16.00 11.57 -0.10
CA GLU A 139 15.03 12.55 -0.60
C GLU A 139 13.60 12.25 -0.09
N THR A 140 13.30 10.97 0.14
CA THR A 140 12.01 10.54 0.69
C THR A 140 11.74 11.12 2.09
N HIS A 141 12.78 11.39 2.88
CA HIS A 141 12.65 12.06 4.17
C HIS A 141 12.09 13.49 4.00
N GLU A 142 12.65 14.30 3.10
CA GLU A 142 12.11 15.64 2.84
C GLU A 142 10.72 15.59 2.22
N ARG A 143 10.47 14.63 1.31
CA ARG A 143 9.13 14.42 0.76
C ARG A 143 8.10 14.07 1.86
N CYS A 144 8.51 13.39 2.91
CA CYS A 144 7.66 13.08 4.05
C CYS A 144 7.34 14.34 4.87
N ARG A 145 8.34 15.20 5.06
CA ARG A 145 8.20 16.52 5.70
C ARG A 145 7.23 17.43 4.94
N ASP A 146 7.32 17.42 3.60
CA ASP A 146 6.54 18.29 2.71
C ASP A 146 5.14 17.77 2.36
N GLY A 147 4.73 16.60 2.85
CA GLY A 147 3.41 16.05 2.54
C GLY A 147 3.30 15.27 1.21
N ARG A 148 4.43 14.87 0.62
CA ARG A 148 4.50 14.23 -0.72
C ARG A 148 4.63 12.71 -0.70
N VAL A 149 4.89 12.10 0.46
CA VAL A 149 4.86 10.65 0.67
C VAL A 149 4.17 10.33 1.98
N VAL A 150 3.47 9.19 2.05
CA VAL A 150 2.65 8.78 3.21
C VAL A 150 3.45 8.01 4.25
N ALA A 151 4.43 7.24 3.78
CA ALA A 151 5.37 6.48 4.58
C ALA A 151 6.61 6.20 3.72
N PHE A 152 7.65 5.68 4.35
CA PHE A 152 8.82 5.14 3.66
C PHE A 152 9.68 4.30 4.62
N ASN A 153 10.63 3.56 4.06
CA ASN A 153 11.60 2.80 4.84
C ASN A 153 12.97 3.51 4.96
N HIS A 154 13.58 3.40 6.13
CA HIS A 154 14.97 3.78 6.37
C HIS A 154 15.83 2.54 6.53
N LYS A 155 16.92 2.48 5.76
CA LYS A 155 18.04 1.57 6.03
C LYS A 155 18.97 2.23 7.03
N VAL A 156 19.16 1.57 8.17
CA VAL A 156 20.04 2.06 9.23
C VAL A 156 21.32 1.23 9.24
N TYR A 157 22.44 1.90 9.45
CA TYR A 157 23.76 1.31 9.35
C TYR A 157 24.54 1.49 10.64
N SER A 158 25.37 0.49 10.96
CA SER A 158 26.32 0.50 12.07
C SER A 158 27.72 0.46 11.46
N GLY A 159 28.30 1.63 11.20
CA GLY A 159 29.42 1.77 10.25
C GLY A 159 28.98 1.33 8.85
N ASN A 160 29.82 0.55 8.15
CA ASN A 160 29.51 0.03 6.81
C ASN A 160 28.54 -1.16 6.78
N ARG A 161 28.11 -1.67 7.93
CA ARG A 161 27.22 -2.85 7.99
C ARG A 161 25.77 -2.41 8.12
N PHE A 162 24.91 -2.99 7.28
CA PHE A 162 23.47 -2.88 7.46
C PHE A 162 23.12 -3.35 8.87
N ALA A 163 22.45 -2.48 9.63
CA ALA A 163 22.03 -2.79 10.97
C ALA A 163 20.60 -3.31 10.94
N LEU A 164 19.67 -2.53 10.38
CA LEU A 164 18.25 -2.87 10.37
C LEU A 164 17.42 -1.91 9.47
N ASN A 165 16.14 -2.23 9.28
CA ASN A 165 15.17 -1.35 8.61
C ASN A 165 14.11 -0.81 9.59
N TYR A 166 13.78 0.47 9.47
CA TYR A 166 12.60 1.06 10.12
C TYR A 166 11.60 1.56 9.09
N VAL A 167 10.33 1.58 9.46
CA VAL A 167 9.24 2.20 8.69
C VAL A 167 8.93 3.54 9.32
N GLN A 168 9.06 4.64 8.57
CA GLN A 168 8.61 5.96 8.97
C GLN A 168 7.23 6.22 8.39
N LEU A 169 6.22 6.32 9.25
CA LEU A 169 4.91 6.86 8.87
C LEU A 169 4.97 8.38 8.94
N CYS A 170 4.51 9.07 7.91
CA CYS A 170 4.63 10.52 7.85
C CYS A 170 3.64 11.22 8.79
N PRO A 171 4.07 12.23 9.57
CA PRO A 171 3.19 12.89 10.54
C PRO A 171 1.90 13.43 9.94
N TRP A 172 1.98 14.02 8.74
CA TRP A 172 0.81 14.54 8.04
C TRP A 172 -0.19 13.43 7.67
N PHE A 173 0.30 12.25 7.27
CA PHE A 173 -0.53 11.10 6.92
C PHE A 173 -1.20 10.53 8.17
N LEU A 174 -0.47 10.42 9.27
CA LEU A 174 -1.03 10.01 10.57
C LEU A 174 -2.11 10.98 11.05
N ALA A 175 -1.93 12.29 10.88
CA ALA A 175 -2.95 13.27 11.19
C ALA A 175 -4.21 13.06 10.32
N SER A 176 -4.06 12.86 9.01
CA SER A 176 -5.18 12.54 8.11
C SER A 176 -5.91 11.25 8.53
N MET A 177 -5.17 10.19 8.88
CA MET A 177 -5.76 8.94 9.36
C MET A 177 -6.43 9.11 10.73
N GLY A 178 -5.91 9.94 11.63
CA GLY A 178 -6.55 10.27 12.90
C GLY A 178 -7.99 10.75 12.74
N HIS A 179 -8.24 11.58 11.72
CA HIS A 179 -9.56 12.14 11.41
C HIS A 179 -10.44 11.26 10.51
N SER A 180 -9.85 10.27 9.82
CA SER A 180 -10.58 9.34 8.95
C SER A 180 -11.49 8.39 9.73
N GLN A 181 -12.68 8.12 9.19
CA GLN A 181 -13.60 7.11 9.73
C GLN A 181 -13.21 5.71 9.27
N TYR A 182 -12.57 5.59 8.11
CA TYR A 182 -12.04 4.35 7.58
C TYR A 182 -10.53 4.32 7.75
N LYS A 183 -10.01 4.08 8.96
CA LYS A 183 -8.56 4.03 9.21
C LYS A 183 -7.89 2.77 8.65
N THR A 184 -8.64 1.66 8.67
CA THR A 184 -8.24 0.32 8.24
C THR A 184 -9.28 -0.25 7.30
N LEU A 185 -8.94 -1.30 6.54
CA LEU A 185 -9.89 -1.99 5.68
C LEU A 185 -11.07 -2.58 6.47
N SER A 186 -10.79 -3.09 7.68
CA SER A 186 -11.81 -3.62 8.60
C SER A 186 -12.83 -2.58 9.09
N SER A 187 -12.52 -1.29 8.96
CA SER A 187 -13.45 -0.20 9.31
C SER A 187 -14.53 0.01 8.24
N LEU A 188 -14.39 -0.59 7.05
CA LEU A 188 -15.41 -0.55 6.02
C LEU A 188 -16.62 -1.38 6.42
N ARG A 189 -17.84 -0.82 6.30
CA ARG A 189 -19.06 -1.63 6.43
C ARG A 189 -19.34 -2.33 5.11
N LYS A 190 -19.76 -3.61 5.15
CA LYS A 190 -20.08 -4.45 3.98
C LYS A 190 -20.95 -3.75 2.92
N ASN A 191 -21.86 -2.88 3.36
CA ASN A 191 -22.82 -2.15 2.52
C ASN A 191 -22.68 -0.61 2.60
N SER A 192 -21.59 -0.06 3.16
CA SER A 192 -21.45 1.41 3.21
C SER A 192 -21.21 1.93 1.80
N PRO A 193 -22.00 2.90 1.31
CA PRO A 193 -21.46 3.83 0.34
C PRO A 193 -20.32 4.57 1.06
N VAL A 194 -19.11 4.49 0.52
CA VAL A 194 -17.98 5.24 1.07
C VAL A 194 -18.12 6.66 0.56
N TYR A 195 -18.54 7.54 1.45
CA TYR A 195 -18.62 8.98 1.18
C TYR A 195 -17.34 9.64 1.71
N ASP A 196 -16.69 10.41 0.84
CA ASP A 196 -15.71 11.47 1.14
C ASP A 196 -14.58 11.18 2.13
N ASP A 197 -14.22 9.92 2.33
CA ASP A 197 -12.97 9.64 3.04
C ASP A 197 -11.80 9.73 2.06
N TRP A 198 -10.69 10.22 2.57
CA TRP A 198 -9.58 10.82 1.86
C TRP A 198 -8.84 9.84 0.91
N LYS A 199 -8.44 10.30 -0.28
CA LYS A 199 -7.40 9.65 -1.12
C LYS A 199 -6.21 10.62 -1.21
N PRO A 200 -4.96 10.16 -1.05
CA PRO A 200 -3.80 11.01 -1.26
C PRO A 200 -3.81 11.56 -2.68
N PHE A 201 -3.65 12.89 -2.83
CA PHE A 201 -3.44 13.61 -4.09
C PHE A 201 -4.61 13.67 -5.08
N ARG A 202 -5.79 13.17 -4.71
CA ARG A 202 -7.03 13.39 -5.49
C ARG A 202 -8.25 13.35 -4.59
N SER A 203 -9.21 14.25 -4.83
CA SER A 203 -10.55 14.12 -4.25
C SER A 203 -11.25 12.89 -4.85
N PRO A 204 -11.63 11.89 -4.05
CA PRO A 204 -12.48 10.81 -4.54
C PRO A 204 -13.77 11.41 -5.08
N ARG A 205 -14.33 10.83 -6.16
CA ARG A 205 -15.69 11.22 -6.55
C ARG A 205 -16.67 10.63 -5.52
N PRO A 206 -17.84 11.25 -5.32
CA PRO A 206 -18.89 10.68 -4.49
C PRO A 206 -19.16 9.22 -4.90
N ASN A 207 -19.15 8.29 -3.94
CA ASN A 207 -19.35 6.85 -4.12
C ASN A 207 -18.25 6.10 -4.91
N GLU A 208 -17.06 6.67 -5.08
CA GLU A 208 -15.96 6.03 -5.83
C GLU A 208 -15.07 5.18 -4.92
N LEU A 209 -15.46 3.92 -4.68
CA LEU A 209 -14.61 2.96 -4.00
C LEU A 209 -13.60 2.36 -5.00
N THR A 210 -12.34 2.80 -4.91
CA THR A 210 -11.23 2.36 -5.78
C THR A 210 -10.17 1.58 -5.02
N ALA A 211 -9.40 0.78 -5.75
CA ALA A 211 -8.21 0.10 -5.24
C ALA A 211 -7.27 1.08 -4.52
N ASP A 212 -6.89 2.19 -5.16
CA ASP A 212 -5.95 3.16 -4.57
C ASP A 212 -6.49 3.82 -3.30
N PHE A 213 -7.80 4.11 -3.26
CA PHE A 213 -8.42 4.66 -2.05
C PHE A 213 -8.28 3.66 -0.89
N LEU A 214 -8.55 2.38 -1.14
CA LEU A 214 -8.41 1.35 -0.14
C LEU A 214 -6.94 1.07 0.23
N ALA A 215 -6.03 1.11 -0.74
CA ALA A 215 -4.59 0.95 -0.50
C ALA A 215 -3.97 2.10 0.29
N SER A 216 -4.63 3.27 0.34
CA SER A 216 -4.20 4.40 1.18
C SER A 216 -4.52 4.24 2.67
N ARG A 217 -5.19 3.14 3.07
CA ARG A 217 -5.51 2.87 4.48
C ARG A 217 -4.26 2.47 5.26
N LEU A 218 -4.28 2.69 6.57
CA LEU A 218 -3.10 2.54 7.42
C LEU A 218 -2.53 1.12 7.40
N ASP A 219 -3.39 0.11 7.40
CA ASP A 219 -2.98 -1.30 7.31
C ASP A 219 -2.40 -1.67 5.95
N MET A 220 -2.89 -1.06 4.86
CA MET A 220 -2.37 -1.26 3.51
C MET A 220 -1.02 -0.56 3.28
N VAL A 221 -0.85 0.64 3.82
CA VAL A 221 0.43 1.36 3.81
C VAL A 221 1.45 0.61 4.66
N ILE A 222 1.08 0.12 5.84
CA ILE A 222 1.98 -0.71 6.67
C ILE A 222 2.38 -1.98 5.94
N LEU A 223 1.45 -2.66 5.27
CA LEU A 223 1.74 -3.87 4.52
C LEU A 223 2.72 -3.60 3.36
N HIS A 224 2.52 -2.50 2.62
CA HIS A 224 3.45 -2.02 1.61
C HIS A 224 4.87 -1.86 2.21
N GLU A 225 5.00 -1.07 3.27
CA GLU A 225 6.30 -0.78 3.88
C GLU A 225 6.97 -2.00 4.52
N PHE A 226 6.17 -2.92 5.05
CA PHE A 226 6.67 -4.18 5.61
C PHE A 226 7.26 -5.09 4.53
N SER A 227 6.69 -5.07 3.32
CA SER A 227 7.26 -5.78 2.18
C SER A 227 8.63 -5.24 1.77
N HIS A 228 8.95 -3.98 2.10
CA HIS A 228 10.29 -3.41 1.95
C HIS A 228 11.20 -3.74 3.14
N ALA A 229 10.67 -3.65 4.35
CA ALA A 229 11.48 -3.57 5.57
C ALA A 229 11.79 -4.93 6.21
N LEU A 230 10.88 -5.90 6.11
CA LEU A 230 10.87 -7.11 6.95
C LEU A 230 11.31 -8.38 6.24
N VAL A 231 11.61 -8.29 4.94
CA VAL A 231 11.92 -9.44 4.10
C VAL A 231 13.39 -9.42 3.67
N GLU A 232 13.98 -10.60 3.50
CA GLU A 232 15.39 -10.74 3.07
C GLU A 232 15.65 -10.15 1.68
N ASN A 233 14.66 -10.26 0.79
CA ASN A 233 14.68 -9.68 -0.55
C ASN A 233 13.62 -8.59 -0.66
N PRO A 234 13.93 -7.34 -0.25
CA PRO A 234 12.97 -6.24 -0.24
C PRO A 234 12.30 -6.05 -1.58
N THR A 235 10.98 -5.78 -1.52
CA THR A 235 10.23 -5.24 -2.65
C THR A 235 10.80 -3.89 -3.10
N LYS A 236 10.24 -3.39 -4.20
CA LYS A 236 10.61 -2.15 -4.86
C LYS A 236 9.37 -1.34 -5.16
N ASP A 237 9.60 -0.08 -5.48
CA ASP A 237 8.57 0.88 -5.84
C ASP A 237 8.64 1.20 -7.32
N TRP A 238 8.37 0.20 -8.16
CA TRP A 238 8.45 0.36 -9.61
C TRP A 238 7.13 0.81 -10.23
N ALA A 239 6.02 0.57 -9.55
CA ALA A 239 4.70 1.02 -9.93
C ALA A 239 3.91 1.41 -8.68
N TYR A 240 3.47 2.67 -8.64
CA TYR A 240 2.47 3.14 -7.69
C TYR A 240 1.13 3.24 -8.40
N GLU A 241 0.03 3.10 -7.67
CA GLU A 241 -1.34 3.08 -8.21
C GLU A 241 -1.70 1.77 -8.93
N TRP A 242 -2.97 1.41 -8.81
CA TRP A 242 -3.53 0.16 -9.30
C TRP A 242 -3.34 -0.05 -10.80
N ASN A 243 -3.62 0.97 -11.61
CA ASN A 243 -3.50 0.89 -13.07
C ASN A 243 -2.06 0.59 -13.50
N LEU A 244 -1.06 1.19 -12.85
CA LEU A 244 0.34 0.91 -13.13
C LEU A 244 0.74 -0.47 -12.61
N CYS A 245 0.25 -0.90 -11.45
CA CYS A 245 0.50 -2.26 -10.94
C CYS A 245 -0.06 -3.33 -11.88
N VAL A 246 -1.30 -3.16 -12.36
CA VAL A 246 -1.93 -4.09 -13.31
C VAL A 246 -1.26 -4.05 -14.67
N ALA A 247 -0.95 -2.86 -15.20
CA ALA A 247 -0.25 -2.74 -16.49
C ALA A 247 1.14 -3.37 -16.47
N ASN A 248 1.81 -3.34 -15.32
CA ASN A 248 3.11 -3.95 -15.13
C ASN A 248 3.05 -5.38 -14.56
N GLY A 249 1.89 -5.94 -14.23
CA GLY A 249 1.80 -7.24 -13.54
C GLY A 249 2.51 -8.39 -14.27
N ALA A 250 2.57 -8.35 -15.61
CA ALA A 250 3.31 -9.31 -16.43
C ALA A 250 4.84 -9.13 -16.46
N LYS A 251 5.37 -8.00 -15.94
CA LYS A 251 6.80 -7.61 -15.98
C LYS A 251 7.36 -7.19 -14.62
N GLY A 252 6.51 -6.90 -13.64
CA GLY A 252 6.82 -6.16 -12.42
C GLY A 252 6.63 -7.04 -11.20
N CYS A 253 7.56 -7.94 -11.01
CA CYS A 253 7.55 -8.85 -9.89
C CYS A 253 8.49 -8.31 -8.82
N ASN A 254 8.06 -8.32 -7.56
CA ASN A 254 8.69 -7.65 -6.41
C ASN A 254 8.33 -6.15 -6.26
N ASN A 255 7.07 -5.77 -6.51
CA ASN A 255 6.54 -4.41 -6.25
C ASN A 255 5.71 -4.38 -4.95
N ALA A 256 5.97 -3.41 -4.07
CA ALA A 256 5.34 -3.32 -2.75
C ALA A 256 3.83 -3.04 -2.82
N ASP A 257 3.41 -2.13 -3.71
CA ASP A 257 2.00 -1.83 -3.95
C ASP A 257 1.24 -3.07 -4.45
N SER A 258 1.85 -3.88 -5.33
CA SER A 258 1.21 -5.09 -5.84
C SER A 258 0.94 -6.13 -4.74
N ILE A 259 1.85 -6.26 -3.76
CA ILE A 259 1.64 -7.09 -2.58
C ILE A 259 0.46 -6.57 -1.77
N SER A 260 0.42 -5.27 -1.51
CA SER A 260 -0.67 -4.63 -0.76
C SER A 260 -2.02 -4.81 -1.45
N TYR A 261 -2.09 -4.53 -2.77
CA TYR A 261 -3.29 -4.71 -3.59
C TYR A 261 -3.79 -6.14 -3.63
N PHE A 262 -2.89 -7.12 -3.79
CA PHE A 262 -3.28 -8.53 -3.81
C PHE A 262 -3.89 -8.93 -2.47
N THR A 263 -3.20 -8.62 -1.38
CA THR A 263 -3.66 -8.94 -0.03
C THR A 263 -4.99 -8.28 0.32
N MET A 264 -5.16 -7.01 -0.06
CA MET A 264 -6.42 -6.28 0.04
C MET A 264 -7.55 -6.94 -0.76
N GLY A 265 -7.28 -7.29 -2.02
CA GLY A 265 -8.28 -7.85 -2.91
C GLY A 265 -8.75 -9.24 -2.46
N VAL A 266 -7.84 -10.08 -1.93
CA VAL A 266 -8.22 -11.36 -1.31
C VAL A 266 -9.18 -11.14 -0.14
N GLU A 267 -8.90 -10.17 0.73
CA GLU A 267 -9.77 -9.85 1.86
C GLU A 267 -11.15 -9.35 1.39
N LEU A 268 -11.20 -8.50 0.36
CA LEU A 268 -12.45 -8.04 -0.26
C LEU A 268 -13.29 -9.21 -0.78
N ILE A 269 -12.66 -10.17 -1.46
CA ILE A 269 -13.33 -11.33 -2.02
C ILE A 269 -13.93 -12.19 -0.91
N LEU A 270 -13.13 -12.52 0.10
CA LEU A 270 -13.52 -13.49 1.12
C LEU A 270 -14.46 -12.92 2.20
N LYS A 271 -14.27 -11.67 2.62
CA LYS A 271 -15.03 -11.09 3.75
C LYS A 271 -16.14 -10.14 3.32
N PHE A 272 -15.97 -9.50 2.17
CA PHE A 272 -16.88 -8.45 1.72
C PHE A 272 -17.68 -8.84 0.48
N GLU A 273 -17.45 -10.03 -0.10
CA GLU A 273 -18.11 -10.51 -1.33
C GLU A 273 -17.98 -9.48 -2.47
N ARG A 274 -16.79 -8.89 -2.60
CA ARG A 274 -16.46 -7.88 -3.61
C ARG A 274 -15.13 -8.20 -4.29
N LYS A 275 -14.94 -7.75 -5.53
CA LYS A 275 -13.68 -7.84 -6.26
C LYS A 275 -13.25 -6.51 -6.86
N LEU A 276 -11.99 -6.43 -7.24
CA LEU A 276 -11.42 -5.32 -8.01
C LEU A 276 -11.52 -5.63 -9.50
N THR A 277 -12.00 -4.68 -10.29
CA THR A 277 -11.93 -4.75 -11.76
C THR A 277 -10.53 -4.35 -12.25
N LYS A 278 -10.24 -4.58 -13.53
CA LYS A 278 -8.98 -4.13 -14.16
C LYS A 278 -8.75 -2.62 -14.05
N GLU A 279 -9.82 -1.83 -13.99
CA GLU A 279 -9.78 -0.37 -13.81
C GLU A 279 -9.66 0.05 -12.34
N GLY A 280 -9.60 -0.90 -11.41
CA GLY A 280 -9.43 -0.65 -9.98
C GLY A 280 -10.73 -0.29 -9.27
N LYS A 281 -11.88 -0.60 -9.84
CA LYS A 281 -13.19 -0.37 -9.20
C LYS A 281 -13.56 -1.54 -8.32
N VAL A 282 -14.15 -1.27 -7.16
CA VAL A 282 -14.72 -2.31 -6.30
C VAL A 282 -16.15 -2.62 -6.72
N VAL A 283 -16.42 -3.88 -7.09
CA VAL A 283 -17.74 -4.36 -7.52
C VAL A 283 -18.16 -5.61 -6.73
N PRO A 284 -19.48 -5.89 -6.55
CA PRO A 284 -19.94 -7.16 -5.99
C PRO A 284 -19.49 -8.35 -6.85
N LEU A 285 -19.23 -9.51 -6.26
CA LEU A 285 -18.88 -10.72 -7.01
C LEU A 285 -19.97 -11.13 -8.03
N SER A 286 -21.24 -10.91 -7.69
CA SER A 286 -22.39 -11.18 -8.56
C SER A 286 -22.63 -10.13 -9.67
N GLY A 287 -21.88 -9.02 -9.67
CA GLY A 287 -22.17 -7.81 -10.45
C GLY A 287 -21.82 -7.88 -11.95
N GLU A 288 -21.06 -8.88 -12.41
CA GLU A 288 -20.63 -8.98 -13.82
C GLU A 288 -21.69 -9.61 -14.74
N SER A 289 -22.72 -10.25 -14.17
CA SER A 289 -23.76 -10.97 -14.93
C SER A 289 -24.83 -10.07 -15.59
N ARG A 290 -24.88 -8.77 -15.31
CA ARG A 290 -25.99 -7.88 -15.76
C ARG A 290 -25.68 -6.88 -16.88
N ARG A 291 -24.58 -7.02 -17.61
CA ARG A 291 -24.45 -6.40 -18.94
C ARG A 291 -24.56 -7.45 -20.04
N ARG A 292 -25.76 -8.02 -20.20
CA ARG A 292 -26.14 -8.65 -21.47
C ARG A 292 -26.33 -7.55 -22.52
N PRO A 293 -25.66 -7.60 -23.68
CA PRO A 293 -26.09 -6.85 -24.84
C PRO A 293 -27.40 -7.48 -25.33
N GLY A 294 -28.48 -6.69 -25.34
CA GLY A 294 -29.72 -7.04 -26.01
C GLY A 294 -30.67 -7.95 -25.23
N SER A 295 -31.56 -7.34 -24.45
CA SER A 295 -32.97 -7.74 -24.46
C SER A 295 -33.82 -6.48 -24.64
N PRO A 296 -34.87 -6.53 -25.46
CA PRO A 296 -35.54 -5.35 -25.98
C PRO A 296 -36.38 -4.69 -24.89
N SER A 297 -36.50 -3.37 -25.00
CA SER A 297 -37.48 -2.53 -24.30
C SER A 297 -38.86 -3.19 -24.25
N GLN A 298 -39.37 -3.44 -23.05
CA GLN A 298 -40.81 -3.57 -22.82
C GLN A 298 -41.43 -2.19 -23.02
N GLY A 299 -42.07 -1.98 -24.17
CA GLY A 299 -43.03 -0.90 -24.36
C GLY A 299 -44.39 -1.32 -23.81
N PRO A 300 -45.21 -0.37 -23.30
CA PRO A 300 -46.56 -0.69 -22.83
C PRO A 300 -47.48 -0.98 -24.02
N SER A 301 -48.41 -1.91 -23.78
CA SER A 301 -49.44 -2.35 -24.69
C SER A 301 -50.37 -1.21 -25.12
N GLY A 302 -50.59 -1.08 -26.43
CA GLY A 302 -51.52 -0.11 -27.00
C GLY A 302 -51.96 -0.50 -28.42
N LYS A 303 -53.16 -1.09 -28.50
CA LYS A 303 -54.14 -1.15 -29.60
C LYS A 303 -53.66 -0.96 -31.07
N LYS A 304 -53.90 -1.99 -31.90
CA LYS A 304 -54.07 -1.89 -33.37
C LYS A 304 -55.26 -0.99 -33.73
N PRO A 305 -55.20 -0.26 -34.86
CA PRO A 305 -55.97 -0.70 -36.04
C PRO A 305 -55.28 -0.45 -37.41
N GLY A 306 -55.70 -1.25 -38.41
CA GLY A 306 -55.87 -0.83 -39.82
C GLY A 306 -54.68 -0.95 -40.79
N PRO A 307 -54.86 -1.56 -41.99
CA PRO A 307 -53.83 -1.62 -43.02
C PRO A 307 -53.90 -0.38 -43.94
N GLY A 308 -52.74 0.14 -44.33
CA GLY A 308 -52.60 1.26 -45.27
C GLY A 308 -51.32 1.13 -46.08
N GLU A 309 -51.45 1.41 -47.37
CA GLU A 309 -50.55 1.12 -48.48
C GLU A 309 -49.21 1.87 -48.52
N SER A 310 -48.21 1.16 -49.05
CA SER A 310 -47.27 1.52 -50.15
C SER A 310 -46.28 2.71 -50.07
N SER A 311 -45.23 2.53 -50.89
CA SER A 311 -44.08 3.41 -51.21
C SER A 311 -43.02 3.50 -50.09
N GLY A 312 -41.72 3.36 -50.29
CA GLY A 312 -40.86 3.41 -51.47
C GLY A 312 -39.61 4.22 -51.06
N GLY A 313 -38.40 3.65 -51.09
CA GLY A 313 -37.19 4.42 -50.76
C GLY A 313 -35.91 3.62 -50.57
N LYS A 314 -34.97 3.78 -51.50
CA LYS A 314 -33.65 3.12 -51.64
C LYS A 314 -32.62 3.46 -50.55
N PRO A 315 -31.51 2.67 -50.44
CA PRO A 315 -30.55 2.74 -49.34
C PRO A 315 -29.41 3.75 -49.58
N GLY A 316 -29.08 4.51 -48.53
CA GLY A 316 -27.95 5.43 -48.48
C GLY A 316 -26.67 4.79 -47.94
N LYS A 317 -25.59 4.96 -48.70
CA LYS A 317 -24.23 4.41 -48.57
C LYS A 317 -23.52 4.67 -47.23
N LYS A 318 -22.77 3.66 -46.78
CA LYS A 318 -21.64 3.79 -45.82
C LYS A 318 -20.45 4.50 -46.48
N PRO A 319 -19.73 5.39 -45.78
CA PRO A 319 -18.35 5.70 -46.11
C PRO A 319 -17.40 4.79 -45.32
N GLY A 320 -16.54 4.08 -46.05
CA GLY A 320 -15.45 3.29 -45.51
C GLY A 320 -14.31 4.18 -45.00
N ILE A 321 -13.78 3.83 -43.84
CA ILE A 321 -12.53 4.37 -43.31
C ILE A 321 -11.40 3.53 -43.89
N LYS A 322 -10.54 4.18 -44.69
CA LYS A 322 -9.32 3.62 -45.26
C LYS A 322 -8.25 3.48 -44.19
N TRP A 323 -7.68 2.30 -44.10
CA TRP A 323 -6.42 2.01 -43.41
C TRP A 323 -5.25 2.49 -44.28
N ALA A 324 -4.24 3.08 -43.65
CA ALA A 324 -2.93 3.37 -44.22
C ALA A 324 -1.84 2.65 -43.40
N PRO A 325 -0.67 2.33 -44.01
CA PRO A 325 0.02 1.06 -43.75
C PRO A 325 1.31 1.18 -42.92
N ASP A 326 1.67 0.04 -42.33
CA ASP A 326 3.01 -0.53 -42.16
C ASP A 326 4.21 0.42 -41.93
N VAL A 327 4.56 0.58 -40.65
CA VAL A 327 5.92 0.96 -40.25
C VAL A 327 6.67 -0.28 -39.79
N LYS A 328 7.65 -0.74 -40.57
CA LYS A 328 8.59 -1.80 -40.20
C LYS A 328 9.48 -1.36 -39.03
N PRO A 329 9.81 -2.25 -38.07
CA PRO A 329 10.76 -1.96 -37.01
C PRO A 329 12.20 -2.11 -37.52
N PRO A 330 13.17 -1.31 -37.04
CA PRO A 330 14.58 -1.56 -37.29
C PRO A 330 15.08 -2.73 -36.43
N ARG A 331 15.93 -3.57 -37.03
CA ARG A 331 16.67 -4.66 -36.38
C ARG A 331 17.86 -4.14 -35.55
N PRO A 332 18.39 -4.95 -34.61
CA PRO A 332 19.29 -4.50 -33.57
C PRO A 332 20.78 -4.57 -33.98
N GLY A 333 21.51 -3.53 -33.63
CA GLY A 333 22.94 -3.53 -33.30
C GLY A 333 23.05 -2.58 -32.11
N GLY A 334 23.76 -2.83 -31.01
CA GLY A 334 25.06 -3.42 -30.81
C GLY A 334 25.60 -2.72 -29.55
N SER A 335 26.19 -3.50 -28.65
CA SER A 335 26.77 -3.16 -27.35
C SER A 335 27.40 -1.75 -27.21
N SER A 336 27.08 -1.02 -26.12
CA SER A 336 28.08 -0.48 -25.17
C SER A 336 27.47 0.34 -24.02
N SER A 337 27.87 -0.02 -22.80
CA SER A 337 28.14 0.84 -21.63
C SER A 337 27.10 1.86 -21.10
N GLY A 338 26.63 1.59 -19.87
CA GLY A 338 26.73 2.52 -18.74
C GLY A 338 26.00 3.86 -18.84
N GLY A 339 24.74 3.88 -18.42
CA GLY A 339 24.02 5.11 -18.11
C GLY A 339 22.61 4.81 -17.62
N ARG A 340 22.35 4.98 -16.33
CA ARG A 340 20.98 4.98 -15.79
C ARG A 340 20.26 6.23 -16.32
N PRO A 341 19.11 6.11 -17.01
CA PRO A 341 18.24 7.26 -17.19
C PRO A 341 17.45 7.48 -15.90
N GLY A 342 17.57 8.68 -15.33
CA GLY A 342 16.66 9.16 -14.31
C GLY A 342 15.25 9.26 -14.90
N TYR A 343 14.34 8.45 -14.40
CA TYR A 343 12.92 8.62 -14.68
C TYR A 343 12.40 9.79 -13.84
N SER A 344 12.15 10.91 -14.53
CA SER A 344 11.39 12.04 -14.01
C SER A 344 9.95 11.59 -13.80
N GLY A 345 9.62 11.13 -12.59
CA GLY A 345 8.24 10.92 -12.17
C GLY A 345 7.46 12.23 -12.31
N TYR A 346 6.27 12.15 -12.89
CA TYR A 346 5.32 13.25 -12.97
C TYR A 346 5.07 13.83 -11.57
N ILE A 347 5.32 15.13 -11.40
CA ILE A 347 5.11 15.89 -10.17
C ILE A 347 3.74 16.58 -10.29
N PRO A 348 2.68 16.12 -9.60
CA PRO A 348 1.48 16.93 -9.50
C PRO A 348 1.76 18.18 -8.64
N PRO A 349 1.17 19.35 -8.99
CA PRO A 349 1.32 20.56 -8.19
C PRO A 349 0.74 20.36 -6.78
N PRO A 350 1.29 21.03 -5.75
CA PRO A 350 0.79 20.91 -4.39
C PRO A 350 -0.68 21.38 -4.30
N PRO A 351 -1.52 20.74 -3.45
CA PRO A 351 -2.88 21.19 -3.24
C PRO A 351 -2.88 22.61 -2.67
N ARG A 352 -3.74 23.47 -3.21
CA ARG A 352 -3.99 24.81 -2.65
C ARG A 352 -4.55 24.64 -1.23
N ARG A 353 -3.91 25.27 -0.24
CA ARG A 353 -4.40 25.34 1.14
C ARG A 353 -5.83 25.89 1.14
N PRO A 354 -6.81 25.24 1.79
CA PRO A 354 -8.10 25.84 2.06
C PRO A 354 -7.91 27.09 2.93
N GLY A 355 -8.63 28.17 2.61
CA GLY A 355 -8.44 29.51 3.13
C GLY A 355 -8.39 29.60 4.66
N LEU A 356 -7.29 30.17 5.17
CA LEU A 356 -7.28 30.82 6.46
C LEU A 356 -8.03 32.15 6.33
N SER A 357 -9.26 32.19 6.83
CA SER A 357 -9.93 33.43 7.19
C SER A 357 -9.05 34.14 8.24
N ARG A 358 -8.50 35.30 7.87
CA ARG A 358 -7.80 36.18 8.81
C ARG A 358 -8.85 36.86 9.67
N ASN A 359 -8.98 36.42 10.92
CA ASN A 359 -9.62 37.21 11.97
C ASN A 359 -8.53 37.65 12.96
N PRO A 360 -8.01 38.89 12.86
CA PRO A 360 -7.00 39.41 13.77
C PRO A 360 -7.70 40.05 14.98
N ALA A 361 -8.29 39.22 15.83
CA ALA A 361 -8.73 39.64 17.15
C ALA A 361 -8.62 38.42 18.06
N LEU A 362 -7.96 38.58 19.21
CA LEU A 362 -7.63 37.54 20.21
C LEU A 362 -6.29 36.82 19.98
N MET A 363 -5.20 37.59 20.02
CA MET A 363 -3.96 37.09 20.61
C MET A 363 -3.50 38.06 21.70
N PRO A 364 -3.26 37.61 22.95
CA PRO A 364 -2.65 38.46 23.96
C PRO A 364 -1.17 38.73 23.59
N PRO A 365 -0.64 39.90 23.94
CA PRO A 365 0.74 40.25 23.64
C PRO A 365 1.73 39.34 24.39
N PRO A 366 2.90 39.04 23.80
CA PRO A 366 3.92 38.24 24.46
C PRO A 366 4.49 38.95 25.69
N PRO A 367 4.90 38.20 26.73
CA PRO A 367 5.49 38.79 27.93
C PRO A 367 6.85 39.41 27.59
N ARG A 368 7.13 40.58 28.20
CA ARG A 368 8.45 41.22 28.10
C ARG A 368 9.47 40.44 28.93
N PRO A 369 10.72 40.32 28.44
CA PRO A 369 11.80 39.76 29.24
C PRO A 369 12.28 40.81 30.26
N HIS A 370 12.32 40.42 31.53
CA HIS A 370 13.12 41.07 32.58
C HIS A 370 14.22 40.06 32.96
N GLN A 371 15.52 40.41 32.88
CA GLN A 371 16.28 41.23 33.85
C GLN A 371 16.10 40.77 35.29
#